data_AF-A0A372MA59-F1
#
_entry.id   AF-A0A372MA59-F1
#
_cell.length_a   1.000
_cell.length_b   1.000
_cell.length_c   1.000
_cell.angle_alpha   90.00
_cell.angle_beta   90.00
_cell.angle_gamma   90.00
#
_symmetry.space_group_name_H-M   'P 1'
#
loop_
_entity.id
_entity.type
_entity.pdbx_description
1 polymer ?
#
loop_
_entity_poly.entity_id
_entity_poly.type
_entity_poly.pdbx_seq_one_letter_code
_entity_poly.pdbx_strand_id
1 'polypeptide(L)'
;MAYGTQGSGTWGGGSWGPQPSRRERAKTAAVVMTAWLALLWALELIDVASGHALDTFGITPRQAGELQDVVPAAFMHFGFDHLSANSVPLFVLGFLAALSGIRTFAWVVITIVLTSGIGVWLTAPTYSTTAGASGVVFGLLGYLLIRGFVDRRIGDILIGLLVGLVYGSLLWGVLPSATGVSWQGHLFGLLGGVASAFVFRRERPRTVTA
;
A
#
# COMPACT_ATOMS: atom_id res chain seq x y z
N MET A 1 23.21 19.82 46.56
CA MET A 1 23.08 18.49 45.94
C MET A 1 21.87 18.53 45.03
N ALA A 2 22.07 18.54 43.71
CA ALA A 2 20.99 18.49 42.73
C ALA A 2 21.05 17.13 42.02
N TYR A 3 19.96 16.37 42.10
CA TYR A 3 19.81 15.14 41.32
C TYR A 3 19.36 15.51 39.91
N GLY A 4 20.21 15.25 38.92
CA GLY A 4 19.83 15.24 37.51
C GLY A 4 19.09 13.95 37.18
N THR A 5 17.87 14.05 36.71
CA THR A 5 17.17 12.94 36.06
C THR A 5 17.54 12.94 34.58
N GLN A 6 18.22 11.87 34.15
CA GLN A 6 18.50 11.60 32.75
C GLN A 6 17.18 11.38 32.00
N GLY A 7 16.97 12.17 30.94
CA GLY A 7 15.88 11.96 30.00
C GLY A 7 16.03 10.62 29.29
N SER A 8 14.98 9.82 29.34
CA SER A 8 14.86 8.56 28.60
C SER A 8 14.96 8.81 27.09
N GLY A 9 15.77 7.99 26.43
CA GLY A 9 16.11 8.09 25.03
C GLY A 9 14.89 8.11 24.12
N THR A 10 14.69 9.24 23.44
CA THR A 10 13.90 9.28 22.23
C THR A 10 14.81 8.86 21.08
N TRP A 11 14.33 7.95 20.23
CA TRP A 11 14.92 7.65 18.92
C TRP A 11 14.74 8.86 17.98
N GLY A 12 15.36 9.99 18.34
CA GLY A 12 15.39 11.24 17.59
C GLY A 12 16.62 11.29 16.69
N GLY A 13 16.78 10.31 15.82
CA GLY A 13 17.81 10.31 14.79
C GLY A 13 17.48 11.34 13.70
N GLY A 14 17.99 12.56 13.86
CA GLY A 14 18.42 13.51 12.83
C GLY A 14 17.48 13.79 11.63
N SER A 15 16.89 14.99 11.62
CA SER A 15 16.74 15.75 10.38
C SER A 15 16.83 17.25 10.66
N TRP A 16 18.06 17.77 10.65
CA TRP A 16 18.33 19.22 10.72
C TRP A 16 18.14 19.83 9.33
N GLY A 17 16.92 19.77 8.81
CA GLY A 17 16.54 20.37 7.54
C GLY A 17 15.09 20.88 7.57
N PRO A 18 14.74 21.90 6.78
CA PRO A 18 13.37 22.36 6.66
C PRO A 18 12.44 21.20 6.27
N GLN A 19 11.26 21.13 6.88
CA GLN A 19 10.24 20.17 6.47
C GLN A 19 9.85 20.46 5.01
N PRO A 20 9.79 19.45 4.12
CA PRO A 20 9.50 19.68 2.71
C PRO A 20 8.11 20.33 2.54
N SER A 21 8.05 21.32 1.66
CA SER A 21 6.84 22.05 1.31
C SER A 21 5.78 21.13 0.70
N ARG A 22 4.51 21.59 0.69
CA ARG A 22 3.41 20.84 0.05
C ARG A 22 3.71 20.54 -1.42
N ARG A 23 4.31 21.49 -2.15
CA ARG A 23 4.69 21.33 -3.55
C ARG A 23 5.77 20.27 -3.75
N GLU A 24 6.79 20.26 -2.89
CA GLU A 24 7.85 19.25 -2.94
C GLU A 24 7.30 17.86 -2.62
N ARG A 25 6.44 17.73 -1.60
CA ARG A 25 5.76 16.47 -1.29
C ARG A 25 4.94 15.95 -2.47
N ALA A 26 4.16 16.82 -3.12
CA ALA A 26 3.39 16.46 -4.30
C ALA A 26 4.29 16.04 -5.47
N LYS A 27 5.39 16.76 -5.72
CA LYS A 27 6.37 16.39 -6.75
C LYS A 27 6.98 15.02 -6.46
N THR A 28 7.43 14.78 -5.22
CA THR A 28 8.00 13.48 -4.82
C THR A 28 6.99 12.36 -4.96
N ALA A 29 5.74 12.56 -4.52
CA ALA A 29 4.67 11.59 -4.69
C ALA A 29 4.42 11.27 -6.17
N ALA A 30 4.34 12.29 -7.04
CA ALA A 30 4.15 12.10 -8.47
C ALA A 30 5.31 11.33 -9.11
N VAL A 31 6.56 11.68 -8.76
CA VAL A 31 7.75 10.98 -9.26
C VAL A 31 7.74 9.52 -8.82
N VAL A 32 7.48 9.23 -7.55
CA VAL A 32 7.45 7.85 -7.04
C VAL A 32 6.36 7.04 -7.71
N MET A 33 5.13 7.57 -7.80
CA MET A 33 4.02 6.83 -8.41
C MET A 33 4.21 6.63 -9.91
N THR A 34 4.80 7.60 -10.62
CA THR A 34 5.13 7.46 -12.04
C THR A 34 6.23 6.42 -12.24
N ALA A 35 7.28 6.45 -11.42
CA ALA A 35 8.35 5.47 -11.47
C ALA A 35 7.85 4.06 -11.16
N TRP A 36 6.95 3.92 -10.19
CA TRP A 36 6.33 2.63 -9.88
C TRP A 36 5.48 2.13 -11.04
N LEU A 37 4.60 2.96 -11.62
CA LEU A 37 3.86 2.54 -12.81
C LEU A 37 4.78 2.14 -13.96
N ALA A 38 5.80 2.96 -14.25
CA ALA A 38 6.77 2.64 -15.31
C ALA A 38 7.47 1.30 -15.07
N LEU A 39 7.82 0.99 -13.82
CA LEU A 39 8.36 -0.31 -13.44
C LEU A 39 7.38 -1.45 -13.73
N LEU A 40 6.11 -1.32 -13.33
CA LEU A 40 5.11 -2.38 -13.56
C LEU A 40 4.91 -2.66 -15.06
N TRP A 41 4.82 -1.61 -15.87
CA TRP A 41 4.70 -1.73 -17.33
C TRP A 41 5.96 -2.31 -17.97
N ALA A 42 7.15 -1.95 -17.48
CA ALA A 42 8.40 -2.55 -17.95
C ALA A 42 8.48 -4.04 -17.61
N LEU A 43 8.05 -4.44 -16.41
CA LEU A 43 8.04 -5.84 -15.99
C LEU A 43 7.09 -6.68 -16.85
N GLU A 44 5.88 -6.19 -17.12
CA GLU A 44 4.92 -6.88 -18.02
C GLU A 44 5.46 -7.00 -19.45
N LEU A 45 6.13 -5.97 -19.96
CA LEU A 45 6.78 -6.02 -21.27
C LEU A 45 7.89 -7.09 -21.31
N ILE A 46 8.70 -7.17 -20.26
CA ILE A 46 9.76 -8.18 -20.13
C ILE A 46 9.14 -9.57 -20.04
N ASP A 47 8.06 -9.73 -19.26
CA ASP A 47 7.37 -11.01 -19.09
C ASP A 47 6.91 -11.55 -20.45
N VAL A 48 6.16 -10.76 -21.21
CA VAL A 48 5.69 -11.13 -22.55
C VAL A 48 6.86 -11.42 -23.50
N ALA A 49 7.91 -10.59 -23.49
CA ALA A 49 9.09 -10.80 -24.35
C ALA A 49 9.89 -12.07 -23.99
N SER A 50 9.80 -12.51 -22.73
CA SER A 50 10.47 -13.71 -22.22
C SER A 50 9.65 -14.99 -22.36
N GLY A 51 8.43 -14.91 -22.91
CA GLY A 51 7.51 -16.05 -23.00
C GLY A 51 6.88 -16.39 -21.64
N HIS A 52 6.53 -15.38 -20.86
CA HIS A 52 5.90 -15.49 -19.54
C HIS A 52 6.80 -16.08 -18.45
N ALA A 53 8.09 -15.80 -18.51
CA ALA A 53 9.05 -16.35 -17.55
C ALA A 53 8.94 -15.69 -16.15
N LEU A 54 8.31 -14.51 -16.03
CA LEU A 54 8.13 -13.83 -14.75
C LEU A 54 6.88 -14.31 -14.00
N ASP A 55 5.97 -15.05 -14.65
CA ASP A 55 4.79 -15.64 -14.01
C ASP A 55 5.13 -16.55 -12.81
N THR A 56 6.36 -17.08 -12.77
CA THR A 56 6.87 -17.87 -11.65
C THR A 56 7.03 -17.08 -10.35
N PHE A 57 7.03 -15.75 -10.41
CA PHE A 57 7.08 -14.87 -9.24
C PHE A 57 5.69 -14.56 -8.65
N GLY A 58 4.65 -15.26 -9.09
CA GLY A 58 3.34 -15.25 -8.45
C GLY A 58 3.30 -16.11 -7.18
N ILE A 59 2.33 -15.86 -6.30
CA ILE A 59 2.19 -16.63 -5.06
C ILE A 59 1.37 -17.89 -5.33
N THR A 60 1.99 -19.06 -5.20
CA THR A 60 1.26 -20.32 -5.08
C THR A 60 0.99 -20.65 -3.59
N PRO A 61 -0.27 -20.89 -3.18
CA PRO A 61 -0.60 -20.95 -1.77
C PRO A 61 -0.05 -22.20 -1.07
N ARG A 62 0.36 -22.01 0.19
CA ARG A 62 0.83 -23.05 1.12
C ARG A 62 2.04 -23.86 0.64
N GLN A 63 2.84 -23.31 -0.28
CA GLN A 63 4.14 -23.84 -0.66
C GLN A 63 5.25 -22.99 -0.02
N ALA A 64 6.16 -23.61 0.73
CA ALA A 64 7.15 -22.88 1.53
C ALA A 64 8.10 -22.02 0.68
N GLY A 65 8.49 -22.49 -0.51
CA GLY A 65 9.36 -21.75 -1.43
C GLY A 65 8.76 -20.43 -1.89
N GLU A 66 7.44 -20.40 -2.10
CA GLU A 66 6.69 -19.27 -2.66
C GLU A 66 6.52 -18.10 -1.69
N LEU A 67 6.94 -18.26 -0.43
CA LEU A 67 6.97 -17.13 0.52
C LEU A 67 7.96 -16.04 0.07
N GLN A 68 9.00 -16.40 -0.68
CA GLN A 68 9.93 -15.43 -1.26
C GLN A 68 9.24 -14.53 -2.29
N ASP A 69 8.15 -15.01 -2.90
CA ASP A 69 7.42 -14.33 -3.97
C ASP A 69 6.35 -13.38 -3.45
N VAL A 70 6.13 -13.30 -2.13
CA VAL A 70 5.18 -12.37 -1.49
C VAL A 70 5.41 -10.92 -1.93
N VAL A 71 6.68 -10.49 -2.00
CA VAL A 71 7.01 -9.13 -2.43
C VAL A 71 7.01 -9.01 -3.97
N PRO A 72 7.74 -9.85 -4.73
CA PRO A 72 7.70 -9.83 -6.20
C PRO A 72 6.30 -9.88 -6.81
N ALA A 73 5.40 -10.70 -6.26
CA ALA A 73 4.04 -10.87 -6.77
C ALA A 73 3.21 -9.59 -6.75
N ALA A 74 3.52 -8.63 -5.87
CA ALA A 74 2.86 -7.32 -5.85
C ALA A 74 3.23 -6.43 -7.05
N PHE A 75 4.26 -6.82 -7.82
CA PHE A 75 4.74 -6.12 -9.01
C PHE A 75 4.45 -6.87 -10.32
N MET A 76 4.28 -8.19 -10.26
CA MET A 76 3.94 -9.00 -11.43
C MET A 76 2.45 -8.87 -11.79
N HIS A 77 2.11 -9.06 -13.06
CA HIS A 77 0.74 -9.10 -13.55
C HIS A 77 0.61 -10.25 -14.57
N PHE A 78 -0.61 -10.75 -14.73
CA PHE A 78 -0.94 -11.76 -15.74
C PHE A 78 -1.71 -11.08 -16.86
N GLY A 79 -0.99 -10.39 -17.75
CA GLY A 79 -1.55 -9.70 -18.90
C GLY A 79 -1.77 -8.19 -18.71
N PHE A 80 -1.66 -7.47 -19.82
CA PHE A 80 -1.86 -6.03 -19.90
C PHE A 80 -3.25 -5.56 -19.45
N ASP A 81 -4.30 -6.35 -19.64
CA ASP A 81 -5.64 -6.00 -19.16
C ASP A 81 -5.68 -5.89 -17.63
N HIS A 82 -5.04 -6.83 -16.95
CA HIS A 82 -4.94 -6.80 -15.48
C HIS A 82 -4.05 -5.63 -15.02
N LEU A 83 -2.90 -5.41 -15.64
CA LEU A 83 -2.03 -4.26 -15.32
C LEU A 83 -2.72 -2.91 -15.54
N SER A 84 -3.42 -2.76 -16.67
CA SER A 84 -4.09 -1.51 -17.03
C SER A 84 -5.23 -1.18 -16.05
N ALA A 85 -6.00 -2.18 -15.64
CA ALA A 85 -7.05 -2.04 -14.64
C ALA A 85 -6.53 -1.57 -13.26
N ASN A 86 -5.29 -1.95 -12.90
CA ASN A 86 -4.67 -1.53 -11.65
C ASN A 86 -3.98 -0.16 -11.73
N SER A 87 -3.53 0.25 -12.91
CA SER A 87 -2.65 1.41 -13.08
C SER A 87 -3.26 2.73 -12.56
N VAL A 88 -4.50 3.03 -12.94
CA VAL A 88 -5.15 4.28 -12.54
C VAL A 88 -5.48 4.30 -11.04
N PRO A 89 -6.17 3.29 -10.46
CA PRO A 89 -6.40 3.24 -9.02
C PRO A 89 -5.11 3.28 -8.20
N LEU A 90 -4.08 2.53 -8.60
CA LEU A 90 -2.79 2.52 -7.92
C LEU A 90 -2.16 3.91 -7.89
N PHE A 91 -2.10 4.58 -9.05
CA PHE A 91 -1.50 5.91 -9.14
C PHE A 91 -2.24 6.92 -8.26
N VAL A 92 -3.57 7.00 -8.37
CA VAL A 92 -4.36 8.00 -7.67
C VAL A 92 -4.33 7.76 -6.16
N LEU A 93 -4.63 6.54 -5.71
CA LEU A 93 -4.64 6.22 -4.28
C LEU A 93 -3.24 6.29 -3.69
N GLY A 94 -2.23 5.80 -4.40
CA GLY A 94 -0.84 5.85 -3.98
C GLY A 94 -0.33 7.30 -3.87
N PHE A 95 -0.67 8.16 -4.83
CA PHE A 95 -0.34 9.58 -4.78
C PHE A 95 -0.97 10.25 -3.54
N LEU A 96 -2.27 10.06 -3.31
CA LEU A 96 -2.97 10.63 -2.16
C LEU A 96 -2.43 10.12 -0.82
N ALA A 97 -1.99 8.86 -0.76
CA ALA A 97 -1.32 8.30 0.41
C ALA A 97 0.08 8.91 0.60
N ALA A 98 0.86 9.04 -0.47
CA ALA A 98 2.22 9.60 -0.46
C ALA A 98 2.29 11.09 -0.12
N LEU A 99 1.22 11.87 -0.33
CA LEU A 99 1.12 13.26 0.16
C LEU A 99 1.30 13.38 1.68
N SER A 100 1.04 12.29 2.41
CA SER A 100 1.28 12.24 3.85
C SER A 100 2.76 12.14 4.23
N GLY A 101 3.65 11.90 3.28
CA GLY A 101 5.07 11.74 3.48
C GLY A 101 5.53 10.36 3.01
N ILE A 102 6.63 10.34 2.26
CA ILE A 102 7.07 9.12 1.56
C ILE A 102 7.47 8.00 2.51
N ARG A 103 8.02 8.33 3.68
CA ARG A 103 8.38 7.34 4.71
C ARG A 103 7.14 6.62 5.26
N THR A 104 6.07 7.35 5.59
CA THR A 104 4.82 6.73 6.05
C THR A 104 4.19 5.90 4.93
N PHE A 105 4.18 6.43 3.70
CA PHE A 105 3.67 5.69 2.54
C PHE A 105 4.40 4.37 2.32
N ALA A 106 5.74 4.36 2.39
CA ALA A 106 6.53 3.14 2.26
C ALA A 106 6.15 2.10 3.32
N TRP A 107 6.00 2.50 4.58
CA TRP A 107 5.59 1.58 5.64
C TRP A 107 4.16 1.05 5.47
N VAL A 108 3.24 1.89 5.02
CA VAL A 108 1.86 1.48 4.67
C VAL A 108 1.89 0.45 3.56
N VAL A 109 2.62 0.72 2.47
CA VAL A 109 2.76 -0.20 1.33
C VAL A 109 3.39 -1.52 1.75
N ILE A 110 4.49 -1.51 2.49
CA ILE A 110 5.16 -2.73 2.98
C ILE A 110 4.18 -3.57 3.79
N THR A 111 3.43 -2.93 4.70
CA THR A 111 2.43 -3.63 5.51
C THR A 111 1.34 -4.26 4.64
N ILE A 112 0.84 -3.54 3.63
CA ILE A 112 -0.18 -4.04 2.71
C ILE A 112 0.35 -5.21 1.87
N VAL A 113 1.55 -5.09 1.30
CA VAL A 113 2.17 -6.16 0.50
C VAL A 113 2.31 -7.43 1.32
N LEU A 114 2.83 -7.32 2.55
CA LEU A 114 3.01 -8.46 3.43
C LEU A 114 1.68 -9.07 3.86
N THR A 115 0.72 -8.26 4.31
CA THR A 115 -0.58 -8.76 4.77
C THR A 115 -1.38 -9.38 3.63
N SER A 116 -1.44 -8.72 2.46
CA SER A 116 -2.07 -9.25 1.25
C SER A 116 -1.44 -10.56 0.81
N GLY A 117 -0.12 -10.59 0.62
CA GLY A 117 0.58 -11.76 0.11
C GLY A 117 0.57 -12.94 1.08
N ILE A 118 0.77 -12.72 2.37
CA ILE A 118 0.62 -13.78 3.39
C ILE A 118 -0.83 -14.27 3.45
N GLY A 119 -1.80 -13.36 3.36
CA GLY A 119 -3.22 -13.70 3.30
C GLY A 119 -3.54 -14.62 2.13
N VAL A 120 -3.08 -14.28 0.93
CA VAL A 120 -3.17 -15.12 -0.27
C VAL A 120 -2.48 -16.46 -0.03
N TRP A 121 -1.24 -16.47 0.44
CA TRP A 121 -0.48 -17.69 0.65
C TRP A 121 -1.19 -18.66 1.61
N LEU A 122 -1.82 -18.14 2.67
CA LEU A 122 -2.56 -18.95 3.64
C LEU A 122 -3.89 -19.47 3.07
N THR A 123 -4.64 -18.62 2.36
CA THR A 123 -6.09 -18.81 2.18
C THR A 123 -6.56 -18.95 0.72
N ALA A 124 -5.70 -18.72 -0.26
CA ALA A 124 -6.08 -18.90 -1.67
C ALA A 124 -6.31 -20.38 -2.00
N PRO A 125 -7.16 -20.71 -2.99
CA PRO A 125 -7.43 -22.09 -3.40
C PRO A 125 -6.16 -22.80 -3.86
N THR A 126 -6.02 -24.09 -3.58
CA THR A 126 -4.91 -24.89 -4.13
C THR A 126 -4.98 -24.88 -5.67
N TYR A 127 -3.83 -25.00 -6.34
CA TYR A 127 -3.70 -24.91 -7.80
C TYR A 127 -4.10 -23.54 -8.38
N SER A 128 -3.89 -22.48 -7.60
CA SER A 128 -3.97 -21.10 -8.07
C SER A 128 -2.62 -20.42 -7.90
N THR A 129 -2.35 -19.46 -8.77
CA THR A 129 -1.21 -18.55 -8.65
C THR A 129 -1.76 -17.14 -8.67
N THR A 130 -1.32 -16.30 -7.74
CA THR A 130 -1.79 -14.91 -7.62
C THR A 130 -0.63 -13.95 -7.77
N ALA A 131 -0.77 -13.00 -8.70
CA ALA A 131 0.09 -11.85 -8.86
C ALA A 131 -0.77 -10.62 -9.19
N GLY A 132 -0.30 -9.44 -8.82
CA GLY A 132 -0.94 -8.18 -9.15
C GLY A 132 -0.79 -7.12 -8.08
N ALA A 133 -0.81 -5.85 -8.51
CA ALA A 133 -0.80 -4.72 -7.59
C ALA A 133 -2.16 -4.48 -6.88
N SER A 134 -3.20 -5.28 -7.19
CA SER A 134 -4.55 -5.04 -6.68
C SER A 134 -4.64 -5.16 -5.16
N GLY A 135 -3.88 -6.05 -4.51
CA GLY A 135 -3.78 -6.09 -3.04
C GLY A 135 -3.31 -4.74 -2.47
N VAL A 136 -2.35 -4.08 -3.14
CA VAL A 136 -1.88 -2.74 -2.79
C VAL A 136 -2.97 -1.70 -3.00
N VAL A 137 -3.68 -1.74 -4.13
CA VAL A 137 -4.82 -0.85 -4.42
C VAL A 137 -5.88 -0.92 -3.32
N PHE A 138 -6.30 -2.12 -2.93
CA PHE A 138 -7.30 -2.32 -1.88
C PHE A 138 -6.81 -1.87 -0.50
N GLY A 139 -5.55 -2.12 -0.18
CA GLY A 139 -4.98 -1.60 1.07
C GLY A 139 -4.87 -0.08 1.09
N LEU A 140 -4.46 0.55 -0.01
CA LEU A 140 -4.44 2.01 -0.09
C LEU A 140 -5.84 2.61 0.02
N LEU A 141 -6.85 1.96 -0.57
CA LEU A 141 -8.26 2.31 -0.40
C LEU A 141 -8.65 2.25 1.09
N GLY A 142 -8.42 1.13 1.77
CA GLY A 142 -8.72 0.98 3.20
C GLY A 142 -8.00 2.00 4.09
N TYR A 143 -6.71 2.24 3.82
CA TYR A 143 -5.91 3.24 4.51
C TYR A 143 -6.51 4.65 4.36
N LEU A 144 -6.85 5.06 3.14
CA LEU A 144 -7.38 6.39 2.85
C LEU A 144 -8.79 6.62 3.43
N LEU A 145 -9.64 5.59 3.42
CA LEU A 145 -10.98 5.66 4.01
C LEU A 145 -10.93 5.90 5.53
N ILE A 146 -9.95 5.31 6.21
CA ILE A 146 -9.91 5.28 7.68
C ILE A 146 -8.98 6.35 8.29
N ARG A 147 -7.87 6.71 7.62
CA ARG A 147 -6.82 7.57 8.21
C ARG A 147 -7.34 8.90 8.75
N GLY A 148 -8.32 9.52 8.09
CA GLY A 148 -8.84 10.83 8.50
C GLY A 148 -9.54 10.79 9.85
N PHE A 149 -10.26 9.69 10.12
CA PHE A 149 -10.91 9.46 11.41
C PHE A 149 -9.89 9.16 12.50
N VAL A 150 -8.86 8.36 12.20
CA VAL A 150 -7.80 8.00 13.15
C VAL A 150 -6.95 9.21 13.54
N ASP A 151 -6.49 9.99 12.56
CA ASP A 151 -5.70 11.20 12.78
C ASP A 151 -6.55 12.37 13.30
N ARG A 152 -7.88 12.23 13.29
CA ARG A 152 -8.87 13.27 13.62
C ARG A 152 -8.61 14.56 12.83
N ARG A 153 -8.48 14.42 11.50
CA ARG A 153 -8.19 15.51 10.55
C ARG A 153 -9.30 15.59 9.52
N ILE A 154 -10.08 16.68 9.56
CA ILE A 154 -11.23 16.90 8.65
C ILE A 154 -10.81 16.83 7.19
N GLY A 155 -9.68 17.42 6.81
CA GLY A 155 -9.19 17.35 5.42
C GLY A 155 -8.96 15.92 4.93
N ASP A 156 -8.42 15.04 5.78
CA ASP A 156 -8.21 13.63 5.44
C ASP A 156 -9.52 12.84 5.43
N ILE A 157 -10.51 13.23 6.25
CA ILE A 157 -11.87 12.66 6.20
C ILE A 157 -12.54 13.01 4.85
N LEU A 158 -12.46 14.26 4.41
CA LEU A 158 -13.02 14.69 3.14
C LEU A 158 -12.35 13.97 1.95
N ILE A 159 -11.04 13.77 2.01
CA ILE A 159 -10.32 12.95 1.02
C ILE A 159 -10.84 11.50 1.06
N GLY A 160 -10.99 10.91 2.24
CA GLY A 160 -11.55 9.56 2.40
C GLY A 160 -12.96 9.44 1.82
N LEU A 161 -13.84 10.41 2.07
CA LEU A 161 -15.20 10.44 1.50
C LEU A 161 -15.19 10.54 -0.03
N LEU A 162 -14.34 11.41 -0.60
CA LEU A 162 -14.19 11.51 -2.06
C LEU A 162 -13.65 10.21 -2.66
N VAL A 163 -12.65 9.60 -2.01
CA VAL A 163 -12.11 8.30 -2.42
C VAL A 163 -13.19 7.22 -2.35
N GLY A 164 -13.99 7.19 -1.27
CA GLY A 164 -15.12 6.25 -1.15
C GLY A 164 -16.20 6.47 -2.21
N LEU A 165 -16.46 7.71 -2.59
CA LEU A 165 -17.41 8.03 -3.67
C LEU A 165 -16.92 7.53 -5.04
N VAL A 166 -15.64 7.75 -5.35
CA VAL A 166 -15.06 7.45 -6.68
C VAL A 166 -14.65 5.97 -6.80
N TYR A 167 -14.07 5.39 -5.76
CA TYR A 167 -13.46 4.06 -5.76
C TYR A 167 -14.16 3.06 -4.82
N GLY A 168 -15.25 3.45 -4.13
CA GLY A 168 -15.93 2.56 -3.18
C GLY A 168 -16.49 1.30 -3.81
N SER A 169 -16.81 1.31 -5.11
CA SER A 169 -17.22 0.11 -5.85
C SER A 169 -16.15 -0.97 -5.89
N LEU A 170 -14.86 -0.63 -5.75
CA LEU A 170 -13.79 -1.62 -5.64
C LEU A 170 -14.00 -2.55 -4.45
N LEU A 171 -14.65 -2.08 -3.36
CA LEU A 171 -14.89 -2.91 -2.17
C LEU A 171 -15.68 -4.18 -2.47
N TRP A 172 -16.48 -4.24 -3.54
CA TRP A 172 -17.14 -5.48 -3.96
C TRP A 172 -16.14 -6.58 -4.36
N GLY A 173 -14.94 -6.21 -4.78
CA GLY A 173 -13.87 -7.15 -5.14
C GLY A 173 -13.27 -7.92 -3.96
N VAL A 174 -13.64 -7.62 -2.71
CA VAL A 174 -13.30 -8.49 -1.56
C VAL A 174 -14.22 -9.70 -1.43
N LEU A 175 -15.30 -9.75 -2.23
CA LEU A 175 -16.22 -10.88 -2.25
C LEU A 175 -15.80 -11.90 -3.31
N PRO A 176 -16.00 -13.21 -3.06
CA PRO A 176 -15.72 -14.29 -4.00
C PRO A 176 -16.75 -14.34 -5.15
N SER A 177 -16.83 -13.27 -5.94
CA SER A 177 -17.88 -13.07 -6.96
C SER A 177 -17.37 -13.19 -8.40
N ALA A 178 -16.07 -13.02 -8.63
CA ALA A 178 -15.46 -13.08 -9.96
C ALA A 178 -14.42 -14.20 -10.04
N THR A 179 -14.50 -15.00 -11.10
CA THR A 179 -13.50 -16.03 -11.42
C THR A 179 -12.19 -15.39 -11.89
N GLY A 180 -11.05 -15.95 -11.47
CA GLY A 180 -9.73 -15.43 -11.85
C GLY A 180 -9.26 -14.20 -11.06
N VAL A 181 -10.05 -13.70 -10.12
CA VAL A 181 -9.71 -12.57 -9.25
C VAL A 181 -9.40 -13.07 -7.84
N SER A 182 -8.25 -12.67 -7.29
CA SER A 182 -7.86 -13.02 -5.92
C SER A 182 -8.55 -12.10 -4.91
N TRP A 183 -9.81 -12.43 -4.57
CA TRP A 183 -10.56 -11.70 -3.53
C TRP A 183 -9.86 -11.79 -2.16
N GLN A 184 -9.08 -12.84 -1.89
CA GLN A 184 -8.26 -12.96 -0.68
C GLN A 184 -7.19 -11.86 -0.66
N GLY A 185 -6.47 -11.65 -1.77
CA GLY A 185 -5.50 -10.55 -1.87
C GLY A 185 -6.15 -9.19 -1.62
N HIS A 186 -7.35 -8.97 -2.18
CA HIS A 186 -8.12 -7.76 -1.95
C HIS A 186 -8.52 -7.58 -0.48
N LEU A 187 -9.06 -8.62 0.15
CA LEU A 187 -9.50 -8.59 1.55
C LEU A 187 -8.33 -8.34 2.50
N PHE A 188 -7.27 -9.14 2.40
CA PHE A 188 -6.12 -9.02 3.30
C PHE A 188 -5.32 -7.74 3.05
N GLY A 189 -5.25 -7.27 1.80
CA GLY A 189 -4.72 -5.95 1.47
C GLY A 189 -5.53 -4.84 2.13
N LEU A 190 -6.86 -4.85 1.98
CA LEU A 190 -7.78 -3.89 2.62
C LEU A 190 -7.58 -3.84 4.14
N LEU A 191 -7.54 -5.01 4.80
CA LEU A 191 -7.31 -5.12 6.24
C LEU A 191 -5.94 -4.58 6.65
N GLY A 192 -4.89 -4.88 5.88
CA GLY A 192 -3.55 -4.33 6.11
C GLY A 192 -3.49 -2.81 5.99
N GLY A 193 -4.23 -2.23 5.04
CA GLY A 193 -4.38 -0.80 4.89
C GLY A 193 -5.09 -0.13 6.06
N VAL A 194 -6.21 -0.72 6.49
CA VAL A 194 -6.96 -0.26 7.67
C VAL A 194 -6.07 -0.32 8.91
N ALA A 195 -5.38 -1.45 9.16
CA ALA A 195 -4.45 -1.60 10.28
C ALA A 195 -3.34 -0.55 10.23
N SER A 196 -2.77 -0.30 9.05
CA SER A 196 -1.72 0.71 8.84
C SER A 196 -2.16 2.13 9.23
N ALA A 197 -3.45 2.47 9.08
CA ALA A 197 -3.98 3.76 9.51
C ALA A 197 -3.85 3.97 11.02
N PHE A 198 -3.99 2.91 11.82
CA PHE A 198 -3.83 2.95 13.28
C PHE A 198 -2.36 2.91 13.71
N VAL A 199 -1.56 2.05 13.08
CA VAL A 199 -0.15 1.84 13.44
C VAL A 199 0.70 3.07 13.12
N PHE A 200 0.50 3.68 11.95
CA PHE A 200 1.28 4.82 11.49
C PHE A 200 0.55 6.16 11.65
N ARG A 201 -0.38 6.24 12.62
CA ARG A 201 -1.13 7.46 12.92
C ARG A 201 -0.20 8.61 13.26
N ARG A 202 -0.60 9.83 12.91
CA ARG A 202 0.15 11.03 13.27
C ARG A 202 -0.24 11.48 14.66
N GLU A 203 0.74 11.60 15.55
CA GLU A 203 0.52 12.22 16.84
C GLU A 203 0.22 13.71 16.68
N ARG A 204 -0.79 14.21 17.40
CA ARG A 204 -0.98 15.66 17.56
C ARG A 204 0.18 16.18 18.42
N PRO A 205 0.83 17.30 18.06
CA PRO A 205 1.73 17.98 18.97
C PRO A 205 0.99 18.22 20.29
N ARG A 206 1.52 17.69 21.40
CA ARG A 206 0.99 18.03 22.71
C ARG A 206 1.27 19.52 22.91
N THR A 207 0.22 20.34 22.96
CA THR A 207 0.36 21.69 23.49
C THR A 207 0.75 21.54 24.94
N VAL A 208 2.03 21.76 25.27
CA VAL A 208 2.46 21.94 26.65
C VAL A 208 1.91 23.29 27.06
N THR A 209 0.76 23.30 27.71
CA THR A 209 0.29 24.46 28.46
C THR A 209 1.23 24.63 29.65
N ALA A 210 2.01 25.71 29.62
CA ALA A 210 2.80 26.20 30.75
C ALA A 210 1.90 26.77 31.85
#